data_AF-A0A957PH70-F1
#
_entry.id   AF-A0A957PH70-F1
#
_cell.length_a   1.000
_cell.length_b   1.000
_cell.length_c   1.000
_cell.angle_alpha   90.00
_cell.angle_beta   90.00
_cell.angle_gamma   90.00
#
_symmetry.space_group_name_H-M   'P 1'
#
loop_
_entity.id
_entity.type
_entity.pdbx_description
1 polymer ?
#
loop_
_entity_poly.entity_id
_entity_poly.type
_entity_poly.pdbx_seq_one_letter_code
_entity_poly.pdbx_strand_id
1 'polypeptide(L)'
;MILEVDKDIYDICQSILREGKDKEAWSKIESDDMFQFGPYIGGYDATESAFCFSYYDEHHNEFWFQLTLTEIEEIAEAKRKSLYLRPAE
;
A
#
# COMPACT_ATOMS: atom_id res chain seq x y z
N MET A 1 14.32 -3.31 -3.71
CA MET A 1 14.68 -1.98 -3.20
C MET A 1 14.11 -1.84 -1.80
N ILE A 2 14.78 -1.14 -0.88
CA ILE A 2 14.19 -0.77 0.41
C ILE A 2 13.72 0.67 0.30
N LEU A 3 12.49 0.93 0.71
CA LEU A 3 11.90 2.26 0.76
C LEU A 3 11.53 2.58 2.21
N GLU A 4 11.97 3.72 2.71
CA GLU A 4 11.55 4.20 4.03
C GLU A 4 10.09 4.66 3.95
N VAL A 5 9.33 4.39 5.00
CA VAL A 5 7.95 4.87 5.12
C VAL A 5 8.00 6.39 5.24
N ASP A 6 7.58 7.06 4.17
CA ASP A 6 7.41 8.50 4.12
C ASP A 6 6.01 8.92 4.61
N LYS A 7 5.76 10.24 4.56
CA LYS A 7 4.47 10.80 4.95
C LYS A 7 3.32 10.30 4.06
N ASP A 8 3.60 10.03 2.79
CA ASP A 8 2.57 9.71 1.80
C ASP A 8 2.08 8.27 2.01
N ILE A 9 3.00 7.31 2.24
CA ILE A 9 2.64 5.94 2.66
C ILE A 9 1.88 5.97 3.99
N TYR A 10 2.33 6.80 4.94
CA TYR A 10 1.66 6.93 6.23
C TYR A 10 0.20 7.42 6.07
N ASP A 11 -0.02 8.45 5.25
CA ASP A 11 -1.34 9.02 5.00
C ASP A 11 -2.25 8.02 4.25
N ILE A 12 -1.71 7.25 3.30
CA ILE A 12 -2.42 6.14 2.65
C ILE A 12 -2.87 5.12 3.69
N CYS A 13 -1.97 4.65 4.56
CA CYS A 13 -2.29 3.68 5.60
C CYS A 13 -3.39 4.21 6.55
N GLN A 14 -3.30 5.47 6.95
CA GLN A 14 -4.34 6.13 7.74
C GLN A 14 -5.69 6.20 7.00
N SER A 15 -5.68 6.49 5.70
CA SER A 15 -6.89 6.51 4.89
C SER A 15 -7.55 5.14 4.82
N ILE A 16 -6.77 4.08 4.61
CA ILE A 16 -7.27 2.69 4.59
C ILE A 16 -7.92 2.32 5.92
N LEU A 17 -7.28 2.65 7.05
CA LEU A 17 -7.83 2.34 8.38
C LEU A 17 -9.11 3.12 8.70
N ARG A 18 -9.23 4.37 8.22
CA ARG A 18 -10.44 5.19 8.41
C ARG A 18 -11.68 4.62 7.73
N GLU A 19 -11.50 3.81 6.69
CA GLU A 19 -12.61 3.11 6.03
C GLU A 19 -13.27 2.06 6.93
N GLY A 20 -12.60 1.65 8.02
CA GLY A 20 -13.15 0.73 9.04
C GLY A 20 -13.52 -0.64 8.49
N LYS A 21 -12.88 -1.07 7.41
CA LYS A 21 -13.17 -2.31 6.68
C LYS A 21 -12.17 -3.39 7.06
N ASP A 22 -12.70 -4.58 7.31
CA ASP A 22 -11.89 -5.78 7.43
C ASP A 22 -11.58 -6.38 6.06
N LYS A 23 -10.85 -7.49 6.06
CA LYS A 23 -10.46 -8.24 4.86
C LYS A 23 -11.68 -8.63 4.00
N GLU A 24 -12.77 -9.09 4.61
CA GLU A 24 -13.95 -9.56 3.89
C GLU A 24 -14.67 -8.39 3.21
N ALA A 25 -14.77 -7.25 3.89
CA ALA A 25 -15.34 -6.03 3.34
C ALA A 25 -14.51 -5.50 2.17
N TRP A 26 -13.18 -5.49 2.29
CA TRP A 26 -12.28 -5.09 1.21
C TRP A 26 -12.37 -6.00 -0.01
N SER A 27 -12.44 -7.32 0.20
CA SER A 27 -12.62 -8.30 -0.87
C SER A 27 -13.92 -8.15 -1.67
N LYS A 28 -14.93 -7.45 -1.16
CA LYS A 28 -16.20 -7.18 -1.88
C LYS A 28 -16.16 -5.95 -2.77
N ILE A 29 -15.19 -5.06 -2.56
CA ILE A 29 -15.08 -3.81 -3.31
C ILE A 29 -14.19 -4.03 -4.52
N GLU A 30 -13.04 -4.72 -4.36
CA GLU A 30 -11.97 -4.89 -5.37
C GLU A 30 -11.56 -3.54 -5.99
N SER A 31 -10.40 -3.01 -5.60
CA SER A 31 -10.14 -1.57 -5.71
C SER A 31 -8.69 -1.26 -6.03
N ASP A 32 -8.21 -1.77 -7.16
CA ASP A 32 -6.79 -1.79 -7.53
C ASP A 32 -6.11 -0.42 -7.56
N ASP A 33 -6.85 0.68 -7.80
CA ASP A 33 -6.30 2.05 -7.92
C ASP A 33 -6.97 3.08 -6.98
N MET A 34 -7.63 2.64 -5.90
CA MET A 34 -8.43 3.53 -5.03
C MET A 34 -7.58 4.55 -4.23
N PHE A 35 -6.34 4.22 -3.90
CA PHE A 35 -5.46 5.06 -3.10
C PHE A 35 -4.33 5.62 -3.96
N GLN A 36 -4.35 6.93 -4.18
CA GLN A 36 -3.38 7.63 -5.01
C GLN A 36 -2.88 8.86 -4.25
N PHE A 37 -1.65 8.81 -3.77
CA PHE A 37 -1.05 9.91 -3.04
C PHE A 37 0.47 9.92 -3.23
N GLY A 38 1.01 11.09 -3.54
CA GLY A 38 2.43 11.21 -3.89
C GLY A 38 2.79 10.34 -5.11
N PRO A 39 3.92 9.60 -5.06
CA PRO A 39 4.34 8.70 -6.13
C PRO A 39 3.68 7.30 -6.08
N TYR A 40 2.74 7.07 -5.15
CA TYR A 40 2.13 5.77 -4.90
C TYR A 40 0.71 5.68 -5.45
N ILE A 41 0.43 4.60 -6.18
CA ILE A 41 -0.89 4.27 -6.72
C ILE A 41 -1.19 2.83 -6.35
N GLY A 42 -2.39 2.54 -5.86
CA GLY A 42 -2.77 1.17 -5.59
C GLY A 42 -4.08 1.02 -4.83
N GLY A 43 -4.32 -0.20 -4.38
CA GLY A 43 -5.45 -0.54 -3.53
C GLY A 43 -5.64 -2.04 -3.40
N TYR A 44 -6.84 -2.46 -3.01
CA TYR A 44 -7.03 -3.82 -2.50
C TYR A 44 -7.34 -4.83 -3.62
N ASP A 45 -6.48 -5.83 -3.76
CA ASP A 45 -6.63 -6.98 -4.62
C ASP A 45 -7.20 -8.16 -3.80
N ALA A 46 -8.39 -8.60 -4.16
CA ALA A 46 -9.09 -9.67 -3.45
C ALA A 46 -8.43 -11.06 -3.66
N THR A 47 -7.77 -11.27 -4.80
CA THR A 47 -7.07 -12.51 -5.14
C THR A 47 -5.82 -12.65 -4.29
N GLU A 48 -5.04 -11.57 -4.20
CA GLU A 48 -3.81 -11.50 -3.40
C GLU A 48 -4.10 -11.30 -1.90
N SER A 49 -5.33 -10.92 -1.54
CA SER A 49 -5.71 -10.61 -0.15
C SER A 49 -4.84 -9.52 0.49
N ALA A 50 -4.41 -8.56 -0.32
CA ALA A 50 -3.45 -7.53 0.05
C ALA A 50 -3.73 -6.23 -0.69
N PHE A 51 -3.19 -5.13 -0.16
CA PHE A 51 -3.11 -3.87 -0.88
C PHE A 51 -1.87 -3.88 -1.76
N CYS A 52 -2.07 -3.84 -3.07
CA CYS A 52 -1.02 -3.80 -4.08
C CYS A 52 -0.78 -2.34 -4.46
N PHE A 53 0.49 -1.91 -4.45
CA PHE A 53 0.89 -0.56 -4.82
C PHE A 53 2.02 -0.57 -5.84
N SER A 54 1.94 0.36 -6.78
CA SER A 54 3.04 0.75 -7.66
C SER A 54 3.69 2.06 -7.18
N TYR A 55 4.97 2.18 -7.46
CA TYR A 55 5.83 3.34 -7.18
C TYR A 55 6.79 3.54 -8.35
N TYR A 56 6.89 4.77 -8.84
CA TYR A 56 7.88 5.14 -9.87
C TYR A 56 9.00 5.95 -9.25
N ASP A 57 10.25 5.53 -9.49
CA ASP A 57 11.42 6.33 -9.10
C ASP A 57 11.68 7.50 -10.07
N GLU A 58 12.69 8.33 -9.75
CA GLU A 58 13.08 9.49 -10.59
C GLU A 58 13.55 9.10 -12.00
N HIS A 59 13.88 7.83 -12.23
CA HIS A 59 14.30 7.27 -13.50
C HIS A 59 13.16 6.60 -14.27
N HIS A 60 11.91 6.70 -13.77
CA HIS A 60 10.72 6.03 -14.30
C HIS A 60 10.80 4.50 -14.26
N ASN A 61 11.60 3.93 -13.36
CA ASN A 61 11.52 2.49 -13.08
C ASN A 61 10.33 2.25 -12.16
N GLU A 62 9.49 1.28 -12.53
CA GLU A 62 8.35 0.89 -11.74
C GLU A 62 8.72 -0.19 -10.73
N PHE A 63 8.22 -0.01 -9.51
CA PHE A 63 8.36 -0.95 -8.43
C PHE A 63 7.01 -1.24 -7.80
N TRP A 64 6.85 -2.48 -7.33
CA TRP A 64 5.64 -2.98 -6.72
C TRP A 64 5.92 -3.38 -5.28
N PHE A 65 4.94 -3.16 -4.41
CA PHE A 65 4.93 -3.70 -3.07
C PHE A 65 3.50 -4.05 -2.65
N GLN A 66 3.39 -4.95 -1.68
CA GLN A 66 2.12 -5.37 -1.13
C GLN A 66 2.11 -5.16 0.37
N LEU A 67 0.95 -4.80 0.92
CA LEU A 67 0.72 -4.66 2.34
C LEU A 67 -0.55 -5.42 2.74
N THR A 68 -0.43 -6.27 3.75
CA THR A 68 -1.59 -6.82 4.46
C THR A 68 -2.20 -5.75 5.37
N LEU A 69 -3.44 -5.97 5.82
CA LEU A 69 -4.10 -5.07 6.78
C LEU A 69 -3.30 -4.95 8.08
N THR A 70 -2.69 -6.03 8.56
CA THR A 70 -1.81 -6.00 9.74
C THR A 70 -0.59 -5.11 9.52
N GLU A 71 0.07 -5.20 8.36
CA GLU A 71 1.23 -4.36 8.08
C GLU A 71 0.85 -2.87 7.93
N ILE A 72 -0.35 -2.58 7.42
CA ILE A 72 -0.92 -1.23 7.40
C ILE A 72 -1.11 -0.69 8.83
N GLU A 73 -1.63 -1.50 9.74
CA GLU A 73 -1.75 -1.15 11.16
C GLU A 73 -0.37 -0.87 11.78
N GLU A 74 0.63 -1.73 11.52
CA GLU A 74 2.00 -1.55 12.00
C GLU A 74 2.66 -0.25 11.50
N ILE A 75 2.40 0.14 10.26
CA ILE A 75 2.87 1.41 9.69
C ILE A 75 2.15 2.60 10.35
N ALA A 76 0.83 2.52 10.50
CA ALA A 76 0.04 3.57 11.14
C ALA A 76 0.42 3.81 12.60
N GLU A 77 0.88 2.76 13.30
CA GLU A 77 1.43 2.80 14.66
C GLU A 77 2.93 3.09 14.73
N ALA A 78 3.58 3.39 13.59
CA ALA A 78 5.02 3.66 13.47
C ALA A 78 5.95 2.52 13.97
N LYS A 79 5.45 1.27 13.97
CA LYS A 79 6.20 0.05 14.31
C LYS A 79 7.00 -0.46 13.12
N ARG A 80 6.51 -0.26 11.91
CA ARG A 80 7.22 -0.57 10.66
C ARG A 80 7.68 0.71 9.97
N LYS A 81 8.96 0.76 9.63
CA LYS A 81 9.61 1.97 9.07
C LYS A 81 10.11 1.81 7.64
N SER A 82 10.11 0.59 7.11
CA SER A 82 10.64 0.30 5.78
C SER A 82 9.81 -0.76 5.07
N LEU A 83 9.73 -0.62 3.74
CA LEU A 83 9.06 -1.52 2.82
C LEU A 83 10.07 -2.15 1.87
N TYR A 84 9.80 -3.39 1.47
CA TYR A 84 10.56 -4.05 0.41
C TYR A 84 9.77 -3.94 -0.89
N LEU A 85 10.41 -3.33 -1.88
CA LEU A 85 9.86 -3.11 -3.22
C LEU A 85 10.55 -4.05 -4.21
N ARG A 86 9.75 -4.71 -5.05
CA ARG A 86 10.25 -5.50 -6.19
C ARG A 86 10.11 -4.70 -7.48
N PRO A 87 11.00 -4.83 -8.47
CA PRO A 87 10.75 -4.27 -9.80
C PRO A 87 9.43 -4.83 -10.37
N ALA A 88 8.72 -4.01 -11.14
CA ALA A 88 7.68 -4.51 -12.04
C ALA A 88 8.34 -5.42 -13.09
N GLU A 89 7.70 -6.54 -13.45
CA GLU A 89 8.18 -7.47 -14.49
C GLU A 89 7.62 -7.11 -15.87
#